data_AF-R9CIA8-F1
#
_entry.id   AF-R9CIA8-F1
#
_cell.length_a   1.000
_cell.length_b   1.000
_cell.length_c   1.000
_cell.angle_alpha   90.00
_cell.angle_beta   90.00
_cell.angle_gamma   90.00
#
_symmetry.space_group_name_H-M   'P 1'
#
loop_
_entity.id
_entity.type
_entity.pdbx_description
1 polymer ?
#
loop_
_entity_poly.entity_id
_entity_poly.type
_entity_poly.pdbx_seq_one_letter_code
_entity_poly.pdbx_strand_id
1 'polypeptide(L)' 'MEKWEYRSIKFETKGFMGGILEIEEFNHQLNNFGEEGWELVSCVATSQGQGTTREVIAIFKRKKF' A
#
# COMPACT_ATOMS: atom_id res chain seq x y z
N MET A 1 -19.62 -20.11 -1.64
CA MET A 1 -19.12 -18.82 -1.14
C MET A 1 -17.98 -18.38 -2.03
N GLU A 2 -17.89 -17.08 -2.31
CA GLU A 2 -16.74 -16.53 -3.03
C GLU A 2 -15.48 -16.66 -2.17
N LYS A 3 -14.34 -16.98 -2.81
CA LYS A 3 -13.03 -17.03 -2.16
C LYS A 3 -12.22 -15.82 -2.59
N TRP A 4 -11.43 -15.28 -1.68
CA TRP A 4 -10.60 -14.10 -1.91
C TRP A 4 -9.13 -14.42 -1.69
N GLU A 5 -8.28 -13.83 -2.52
CA GLU A 5 -6.84 -13.73 -2.35
C GLU A 5 -6.53 -12.31 -1.87
N TYR A 6 -5.68 -12.16 -0.87
CA TYR A 6 -5.26 -10.87 -0.33
C TYR A 6 -3.77 -10.68 -0.51
N ARG A 7 -3.37 -9.44 -0.80
CA ARG A 7 -1.96 -9.05 -0.93
C ARG A 7 -1.74 -7.71 -0.25
N SER A 8 -0.63 -7.60 0.48
CA SER A 8 -0.20 -6.35 1.10
C SER A 8 1.14 -5.94 0.52
N ILE A 9 1.27 -4.65 0.18
CA ILE A 9 2.54 -4.06 -0.23
C ILE A 9 2.90 -2.92 0.71
N LYS A 10 4.20 -2.73 0.91
CA LYS A 10 4.75 -1.76 1.85
C LYS A 10 5.56 -0.73 1.08
N PHE A 11 5.35 0.54 1.39
CA PHE A 11 6.11 1.66 0.88
C PHE A 11 6.80 2.35 2.04
N GLU A 12 8.11 2.53 1.93
CA GLU A 12 8.87 3.26 2.93
C GLU A 12 8.81 4.75 2.60
N THR A 13 8.54 5.57 3.61
CA THR A 13 8.58 7.02 3.44
C THR A 13 10.04 7.47 3.47
N LYS A 14 10.40 8.37 2.54
CA LYS A 14 11.73 8.97 2.42
C LYS A 14 11.82 10.25 3.25
N GLY A 15 13.01 10.85 3.26
CA GLY A 15 13.33 12.11 3.93
C GLY A 15 14.13 11.92 5.22
N PHE A 16 14.88 12.95 5.63
CA PHE A 16 15.80 12.89 6.78
C PHE A 16 15.11 12.54 8.11
N MET A 17 13.80 12.82 8.24
CA MET A 17 12.97 12.43 9.39
C MET A 17 11.87 11.42 9.03
N GLY A 18 11.94 10.79 7.85
CA GLY A 18 10.83 10.04 7.27
C GLY A 18 9.63 10.94 6.94
N GLY A 19 8.52 10.32 6.55
CA GLY A 19 7.22 10.98 6.36
C GLY A 19 6.91 11.48 4.96
N ILE A 20 7.86 11.50 4.02
CA ILE A 20 7.61 11.86 2.63
C ILE A 20 7.35 10.60 1.81
N LEU A 21 6.09 10.37 1.41
CA LEU A 21 5.75 9.30 0.48
C LEU A 21 6.04 9.76 -0.96
N GLU A 22 6.76 8.93 -1.72
CA GLU A 22 6.97 9.16 -3.15
C GLU A 22 5.67 8.84 -3.92
N ILE A 23 4.85 9.86 -4.18
CA ILE A 23 3.49 9.68 -4.71
C ILE A 23 3.47 9.07 -6.11
N GLU A 24 4.43 9.42 -6.98
CA GLU A 24 4.49 8.88 -8.33
C GLU A 24 4.76 7.36 -8.34
N GLU A 25 5.74 6.91 -7.55
CA GLU A 25 6.02 5.47 -7.41
C GLU A 25 4.85 4.74 -6.73
N PHE A 26 4.25 5.35 -5.71
CA PHE A 26 3.07 4.80 -5.04
C PHE A 26 1.92 4.58 -6.04
N ASN A 27 1.55 5.61 -6.80
CA ASN A 27 0.48 5.55 -7.79
C ASN A 27 0.81 4.54 -8.90
N HIS A 28 2.05 4.52 -9.39
CA HIS A 28 2.49 3.56 -10.40
C HIS A 28 2.27 2.12 -9.94
N GLN A 29 2.66 1.78 -8.71
CA GLN A 29 2.41 0.45 -8.15
C GLN A 29 0.92 0.16 -7.99
N LEU A 30 0.11 1.10 -7.46
CA LEU A 30 -1.34 0.92 -7.34
C LEU A 30 -1.99 0.60 -8.68
N ASN A 31 -1.59 1.31 -9.74
CA ASN A 31 -2.11 1.09 -11.09
C ASN A 31 -1.69 -0.28 -11.65
N ASN A 32 -0.43 -0.69 -11.48
CA ASN A 32 0.03 -2.03 -11.89
C ASN A 32 -0.81 -3.15 -11.23
N PHE A 33 -1.12 -3.00 -9.94
CA PHE A 33 -2.02 -3.93 -9.25
C PHE A 33 -3.44 -3.91 -9.80
N GLY A 34 -3.97 -2.72 -10.13
CA GLY A 34 -5.26 -2.58 -10.81
C GLY A 34 -5.30 -3.31 -12.16
N GLU A 35 -4.24 -3.19 -12.96
CA GLU A 35 -4.10 -3.88 -14.25
C GLU A 35 -4.02 -5.41 -14.10
N GLU A 36 -3.41 -5.90 -13.01
CA GLU A 36 -3.39 -7.32 -12.63
C GLU A 36 -4.72 -7.85 -12.06
N GLY A 37 -5.74 -6.99 -11.95
CA GLY A 37 -7.07 -7.33 -11.44
C GLY A 37 -7.19 -7.31 -9.92
N TRP A 38 -6.28 -6.65 -9.21
CA TRP A 38 -6.39 -6.43 -7.77
C TRP A 38 -7.18 -5.17 -7.46
N GLU A 39 -8.02 -5.24 -6.43
CA GLU A 39 -8.79 -4.10 -5.90
C GLU A 39 -8.13 -3.61 -4.62
N LEU A 40 -7.79 -2.32 -4.55
CA LEU A 40 -7.32 -1.68 -3.32
C LEU A 40 -8.48 -1.57 -2.32
N VAL A 41 -8.31 -2.14 -1.13
CA VAL A 41 -9.37 -2.17 -0.10
C VAL A 41 -9.02 -1.42 1.18
N SER A 42 -7.74 -1.17 1.43
CA SER A 42 -7.29 -0.38 2.56
C SER A 42 -5.92 0.20 2.30
N CYS A 43 -5.66 1.36 2.89
CA CYS A 43 -4.34 1.99 2.93
C CYS A 43 -4.13 2.52 4.33
N VAL A 44 -3.09 2.04 5.02
CA VAL A 44 -2.78 2.43 6.40
C VAL A 44 -1.34 2.92 6.49
N ALA A 45 -1.11 3.93 7.33
CA ALA A 45 0.21 4.46 7.60
C ALA A 45 0.69 3.96 8.97
N THR A 46 1.93 3.49 9.08
CA THR A 46 2.55 3.16 10.37
C THR A 46 3.26 4.39 10.91
N SER A 47 2.99 4.75 12.16
CA SER A 47 3.74 5.77 12.88
C SER A 47 4.89 5.13 13.67
N GLN A 48 6.09 5.69 13.53
CA GLN A 48 7.10 5.58 14.58
C GLN A 48 6.75 6.53 15.71
N GLY A 49 7.17 6.20 16.94
CA GLY A 49 6.96 7.04 18.12
C GLY A 49 7.29 8.51 17.85
N GLN A 50 6.55 9.42 18.49
CA GLN A 50 6.53 10.88 18.20
C GLN A 50 5.79 11.28 16.91
N GLY A 51 4.99 10.39 16.29
CA GLY A 51 4.05 10.76 15.23
C GLY A 51 4.63 10.84 13.81
N THR A 52 5.85 10.37 13.60
CA THR A 52 6.48 10.31 12.27
C THR A 52 6.05 9.06 11.52
N THR A 53 5.41 9.21 10.35
CA THR A 53 5.03 8.08 9.50
C THR A 53 6.27 7.44 8.87
N ARG A 54 6.51 6.15 9.09
CA ARG A 54 7.65 5.41 8.53
C ARG A 54 7.27 4.64 7.27
N GLU A 55 6.08 4.06 7.25
CA GLU A 55 5.68 3.17 6.16
C GLU A 55 4.19 3.38 5.83
N VAL A 56 3.85 3.13 4.58
CA VAL A 56 2.48 3.06 4.09
C VAL A 56 2.24 1.66 3.58
N ILE A 57 1.17 1.02 4.06
CA ILE A 57 0.77 -0.33 3.67
C ILE A 57 -0.51 -0.23 2.87
N ALA A 58 -0.47 -0.65 1.62
CA ALA A 58 -1.64 -0.82 0.78
C ALA A 58 -2.06 -2.29 0.76
N ILE A 59 -3.34 -2.54 1.02
CA ILE A 59 -3.94 -3.87 1.10
C ILE A 59 -4.91 -4.03 -0.06
N PHE A 60 -4.74 -5.11 -0.80
CA PHE A 60 -5.51 -5.45 -1.97
C PHE A 60 -6.24 -6.78 -1.78
N LYS A 61 -7.35 -6.96 -2.51
CA LYS A 61 -8.01 -8.25 -2.69
C LYS A 61 -8.21 -8.55 -4.17
N ARG A 62 -8.32 -9.84 -4.51
CA ARG A 62 -8.76 -10.33 -5.82
C ARG A 62 -9.56 -11.62 -5.64
N LYS A 63 -10.51 -11.88 -6.54
CA LYS A 63 -11.28 -13.13 -6.52
C LYS A 63 -10.35 -14.33 -6.76
N LYS A 64 -10.45 -15.34 -5.90
CA LYS A 64 -9.67 -16.59 -5.99
C LYS A 64 -10.52 -17.66 -6.69
N PHE A 65 -10.04 -18.15 -7.82
CA PHE A 65 -10.64 -19.25 -8.58
C PHE A 65 -10.22 -20.61 -8.00
#